data_AF-A4BT88-F1
#
_entry.id   AF-A4BT88-F1
#
_cell.length_a   1.000
_cell.length_b   1.000
_cell.length_c   1.000
_cell.angle_alpha   90.00
_cell.angle_beta   90.00
_cell.angle_gamma   90.00
#
_symmetry.space_group_name_H-M   'P 1'
#
loop_
_entity.id
_entity.type
_entity.pdbx_description
1 polymer ?
#
loop_
_entity_poly.entity_id
_entity_poly.type
_entity_poly.pdbx_seq_one_letter_code
_entity_poly.pdbx_strand_id
1 'polypeptide(L)'
;MRRSGAYLGNEGWCIGLELREGRCHSAQGTDEVLARVLPRAGRLTDAALLVRMDSDFDSGKLFGAIAEASAERQRGGGAPIEVLIKWNPRGGGAETIIERALGDITLVWRHPREGKRTAVFEDTLERRGHNGTVIRLRRVLALTERTIDRHGQHLITAKYDLADFLTTLDAKTVDAETIIALYCDHGTHEQFHSELKTDLDLERLPSGKFANNDL
;
A
#
# COMPACT_ATOMS: atom_id res chain seq x y z
N MET A 1 -15.37 -11.40 -12.85
CA MET A 1 -14.65 -12.14 -11.78
C MET A 1 -13.48 -11.26 -11.36
N ARG A 2 -13.25 -11.02 -10.07
CA ARG A 2 -12.04 -10.33 -9.58
C ARG A 2 -11.07 -11.38 -9.06
N ARG A 3 -9.77 -11.21 -9.31
CA ARG A 3 -8.72 -12.07 -8.77
C ARG A 3 -8.02 -11.35 -7.64
N SER A 4 -7.82 -12.03 -6.52
CA SER A 4 -6.92 -11.59 -5.46
C SER A 4 -5.74 -12.56 -5.44
N GLY A 5 -4.53 -12.03 -5.56
CA GLY A 5 -3.30 -12.82 -5.55
C GLY A 5 -2.32 -12.21 -4.55
N ALA A 6 -1.60 -13.08 -3.84
CA ALA A 6 -0.55 -12.68 -2.92
C ALA A 6 0.78 -13.27 -3.39
N TYR A 7 1.80 -12.41 -3.47
CA TYR A 7 3.12 -12.75 -3.98
C TYR A 7 4.19 -12.42 -2.96
N LEU A 8 5.22 -13.27 -2.87
CA LEU A 8 6.33 -13.14 -1.94
C LEU A 8 7.64 -12.90 -2.69
N GLY A 9 8.47 -12.01 -2.14
CA GLY A 9 9.77 -11.67 -2.69
C GLY A 9 9.69 -10.86 -3.98
N ASN A 10 10.83 -10.32 -4.41
CA ASN A 10 10.96 -9.52 -5.63
C ASN A 10 10.80 -10.36 -6.91
N GLU A 11 10.91 -11.68 -6.78
CA GLU A 11 10.76 -12.66 -7.87
C GLU A 11 9.29 -13.03 -8.13
N GLY A 12 8.36 -12.57 -7.28
CA GLY A 12 6.92 -12.75 -7.51
C GLY A 12 6.41 -14.17 -7.23
N TRP A 13 6.89 -14.84 -6.18
CA TRP A 13 6.40 -16.19 -5.83
C TRP A 13 4.95 -16.15 -5.40
N CYS A 14 4.05 -16.72 -6.19
CA CYS A 14 2.63 -16.80 -5.86
C CYS A 14 2.41 -17.72 -4.64
N ILE A 15 1.98 -17.14 -3.51
CA ILE A 15 1.71 -17.86 -2.25
C ILE A 15 0.22 -17.99 -1.93
N GLY A 16 -0.65 -17.40 -2.76
CA GLY A 16 -2.09 -17.59 -2.72
C GLY A 16 -2.81 -16.93 -3.89
N LEU A 17 -3.82 -17.61 -4.44
CA LEU A 17 -4.71 -17.11 -5.48
C LEU A 17 -6.17 -17.42 -5.14
N GLU A 18 -7.01 -16.42 -5.26
CA GLU A 18 -8.46 -16.56 -5.14
C GLU A 18 -9.20 -15.93 -6.31
N LEU A 19 -10.24 -16.64 -6.74
CA LEU A 19 -11.25 -16.12 -7.67
C LEU A 19 -12.45 -15.64 -6.87
N ARG A 20 -12.77 -14.35 -6.98
CA ARG A 20 -13.91 -13.71 -6.33
C ARG A 20 -14.97 -13.30 -7.35
N GLU A 21 -16.23 -13.33 -6.93
CA GLU A 21 -17.34 -12.81 -7.74
C GLU A 21 -17.11 -11.33 -8.06
N GLY A 22 -17.45 -10.90 -9.28
CA GLY A 22 -17.07 -9.58 -9.82
C GLY A 22 -17.68 -8.37 -9.12
N ARG A 23 -18.61 -8.59 -8.17
CA ARG A 23 -19.36 -7.54 -7.44
C ARG A 23 -18.79 -7.22 -6.05
N CYS A 24 -17.77 -7.92 -5.58
CA CYS A 24 -17.18 -7.67 -4.25
C CYS A 24 -16.23 -6.46 -4.27
N HIS A 25 -16.29 -5.63 -3.22
CA HIS A 25 -15.29 -4.57 -2.97
C HIS A 25 -13.90 -5.20 -2.78
N SER A 26 -12.83 -4.53 -3.23
CA SER A 26 -11.45 -5.05 -3.21
C SER A 26 -10.98 -5.46 -1.80
N ALA A 27 -11.43 -4.76 -0.76
CA ALA A 27 -11.11 -5.09 0.64
C ALA A 27 -11.94 -6.26 1.23
N GLN A 28 -13.11 -6.57 0.66
CA GLN A 28 -14.03 -7.55 1.24
C GLN A 28 -13.48 -8.97 1.08
N GLY A 29 -13.23 -9.65 2.21
CA GLY A 29 -12.63 -10.99 2.27
C GLY A 29 -11.10 -11.00 2.17
N THR A 30 -10.45 -9.85 2.02
CA THR A 30 -8.98 -9.79 1.93
C THR A 30 -8.32 -10.11 3.27
N ASP A 31 -9.01 -9.87 4.37
CA ASP A 31 -8.57 -10.29 5.70
C ASP A 31 -8.48 -11.82 5.83
N GLU A 32 -9.40 -12.56 5.21
CA GLU A 32 -9.37 -14.03 5.17
C GLU A 32 -8.18 -14.53 4.34
N VAL A 33 -7.86 -13.85 3.22
CA VAL A 33 -6.64 -14.12 2.44
C VAL A 33 -5.39 -13.88 3.27
N LEU A 34 -5.30 -12.75 3.98
CA LEU A 34 -4.15 -12.45 4.83
C LEU A 34 -4.00 -13.50 5.93
N ALA A 35 -5.10 -13.90 6.57
CA ALA A 35 -5.08 -14.93 7.61
C ALA A 35 -4.53 -16.28 7.13
N ARG A 36 -4.76 -16.64 5.86
CA ARG A 36 -4.18 -17.87 5.27
C ARG A 36 -2.77 -17.69 4.75
N VAL A 37 -2.47 -16.54 4.14
CA VAL A 37 -1.24 -16.32 3.39
C VAL A 37 -0.07 -15.92 4.31
N LEU A 38 -0.29 -15.10 5.33
CA LEU A 38 0.78 -14.60 6.20
C LEU A 38 1.47 -15.74 7.00
N PRO A 39 0.75 -16.73 7.57
CA PRO A 39 1.40 -17.88 8.20
C PRO A 39 2.21 -18.72 7.20
N ARG A 40 1.72 -18.88 5.97
CA ARG A 40 2.43 -19.59 4.90
C ARG A 40 3.72 -18.86 4.53
N ALA A 41 3.66 -17.54 4.33
CA ALA A 41 4.83 -16.71 4.08
C ALA A 41 5.87 -16.83 5.20
N GLY A 42 5.43 -16.86 6.47
CA GLY A 42 6.32 -17.02 7.61
C GLY A 42 6.98 -18.39 7.75
N ARG A 43 6.40 -19.44 7.14
CA ARG A 43 7.05 -20.75 7.05
C ARG A 43 8.09 -20.85 5.94
N LEU A 44 8.06 -19.95 4.97
CA LEU A 44 8.97 -19.94 3.83
C LEU A 44 10.24 -19.14 4.09
N THR A 45 10.23 -18.24 5.08
CA THR A 45 11.40 -17.40 5.40
C THR A 45 11.35 -16.92 6.85
N ASP A 46 12.51 -16.86 7.49
CA ASP A 46 12.71 -16.26 8.82
C ASP A 46 12.89 -14.74 8.76
N ALA A 47 13.10 -14.18 7.56
CA ALA A 47 13.27 -12.74 7.36
C ALA A 47 12.01 -11.94 7.74
N ALA A 48 12.21 -10.66 8.07
CA ALA A 48 11.11 -9.72 8.26
C ALA A 48 10.24 -9.65 7.01
N LEU A 49 8.92 -9.57 7.20
CA LEU A 49 7.97 -9.46 6.09
C LEU A 49 7.42 -8.04 6.01
N LEU A 50 7.25 -7.53 4.79
CA LEU A 50 6.56 -6.27 4.52
C LEU A 50 5.36 -6.53 3.61
N VAL A 51 4.16 -6.35 4.14
CA VAL A 51 2.91 -6.41 3.37
C VAL A 51 2.72 -5.08 2.65
N ARG A 52 2.84 -5.08 1.33
CA ARG A 52 2.59 -3.91 0.48
C ARG A 52 1.23 -4.02 -0.18
N MET A 53 0.41 -2.98 -0.08
CA MET A 53 -0.93 -2.96 -0.67
C MET A 53 -1.29 -1.57 -1.20
N ASP A 54 -2.24 -1.52 -2.13
CA ASP A 54 -2.80 -0.27 -2.66
C ASP A 54 -3.90 0.32 -1.79
N SER A 55 -4.32 1.53 -2.14
CA SER A 55 -5.33 2.32 -1.40
C SER A 55 -6.66 1.62 -1.22
N ASP A 56 -6.99 0.70 -2.13
CA ASP A 56 -8.19 -0.11 -2.09
C ASP A 56 -8.22 -1.07 -0.87
N PHE A 57 -7.09 -1.22 -0.18
CA PHE A 57 -6.91 -2.05 1.01
C PHE A 57 -6.65 -1.23 2.29
N ASP A 58 -6.80 0.11 2.26
CA ASP A 58 -6.79 0.92 3.48
C ASP A 58 -8.07 0.66 4.29
N SER A 59 -8.01 -0.34 5.17
CA SER A 59 -9.08 -0.60 6.13
C SER A 59 -8.50 -1.02 7.47
N GLY A 60 -9.12 -0.53 8.55
CA GLY A 60 -8.73 -0.90 9.91
C GLY A 60 -8.80 -2.41 10.15
N LYS A 61 -9.74 -3.12 9.51
CA LYS A 61 -9.84 -4.59 9.55
C LYS A 61 -8.55 -5.25 9.06
N LEU A 62 -8.01 -4.80 7.92
CA LEU A 62 -6.79 -5.36 7.32
C LEU A 62 -5.55 -5.02 8.16
N PHE A 63 -5.43 -3.79 8.64
CA PHE A 63 -4.37 -3.44 9.58
C PHE A 63 -4.42 -4.32 10.84
N GLY A 64 -5.61 -4.59 11.37
CA GLY A 64 -5.81 -5.46 12.54
C GLY A 64 -5.37 -6.89 12.28
N ALA A 65 -5.78 -7.46 11.15
CA ALA A 65 -5.38 -8.81 10.76
C ALA A 65 -3.85 -8.94 10.60
N ILE A 66 -3.18 -7.94 10.02
CA ILE A 66 -1.71 -7.93 9.88
C ILE A 66 -1.05 -7.81 11.26
N ALA A 67 -1.53 -6.92 12.12
CA ALA A 67 -1.00 -6.75 13.47
C ALA A 67 -1.13 -8.04 14.30
N GLU A 68 -2.27 -8.73 14.21
CA GLU A 68 -2.50 -10.02 14.88
C GLU A 68 -1.55 -11.11 14.37
N ALA A 69 -1.40 -11.24 13.05
CA ALA A 69 -0.46 -12.19 12.45
C ALA A 69 1.01 -11.86 12.81
N SER A 70 1.37 -10.58 12.85
CA SER A 70 2.69 -10.10 13.28
C SER A 70 2.96 -10.48 14.73
N ALA A 71 1.99 -10.27 15.63
CA ALA A 71 2.12 -10.62 17.04
C ALA A 71 2.22 -12.16 17.24
N GLU A 72 1.45 -12.94 16.50
CA GLU A 72 1.52 -14.40 16.55
C GLU A 72 2.89 -14.93 16.11
N ARG A 73 3.41 -14.41 14.98
CA ARG A 73 4.75 -14.77 14.49
C ARG A 73 5.84 -14.45 15.52
N GLN A 74 5.76 -13.28 16.15
CA GLN A 74 6.73 -12.86 17.17
C GLN A 74 6.66 -13.73 18.43
N ARG A 75 5.46 -14.17 18.86
CA ARG A 75 5.33 -15.15 19.96
C ARG A 75 6.03 -16.48 19.65
N GLY A 76 6.08 -16.85 18.37
CA GLY A 76 6.85 -18.00 17.88
C GLY A 76 8.34 -17.75 17.68
N GLY A 77 8.86 -16.57 18.04
CA GLY A 77 10.27 -16.19 17.88
C GLY A 77 10.65 -15.66 16.49
N GLY A 78 9.68 -15.48 15.60
CA GLY A 78 9.92 -14.93 14.25
C GLY A 78 9.99 -13.40 14.23
N ALA A 79 10.59 -12.86 13.17
CA ALA A 79 10.61 -11.42 12.89
C ALA A 79 9.18 -10.83 12.70
N PRO A 80 8.97 -9.52 12.92
CA PRO A 80 7.68 -8.88 12.73
C PRO A 80 7.21 -8.92 11.27
N ILE A 81 5.88 -8.83 11.10
CA ILE A 81 5.23 -8.53 9.82
C ILE A 81 4.83 -7.06 9.86
N GLU A 82 5.44 -6.28 8.96
CA GLU A 82 5.23 -4.86 8.77
C GLU A 82 4.24 -4.62 7.63
N VAL A 83 3.67 -3.41 7.56
CA VAL A 83 2.73 -3.01 6.50
C VAL A 83 3.13 -1.68 5.86
N LEU A 84 2.87 -1.55 4.56
CA LEU A 84 2.98 -0.31 3.79
C LEU A 84 1.81 -0.22 2.80
N ILE A 85 0.94 0.76 2.99
CA ILE A 85 -0.19 1.03 2.10
C ILE A 85 -0.07 2.41 1.51
N LYS A 86 -0.12 2.54 0.17
CA LYS A 86 -0.33 3.86 -0.45
C LYS A 86 -1.80 4.21 -0.38
N TRP A 87 -2.12 5.33 0.23
CA TRP A 87 -3.45 5.89 0.21
C TRP A 87 -3.53 7.02 -0.83
N ASN A 88 -4.66 7.09 -1.53
CA ASN A 88 -4.98 8.24 -2.38
C ASN A 88 -6.21 8.91 -1.76
N PRO A 89 -6.10 10.16 -1.25
CA PRO A 89 -7.22 10.82 -0.58
C PRO A 89 -8.39 10.99 -1.56
N ARG A 90 -9.41 10.13 -1.47
CA ARG A 90 -10.66 10.29 -2.23
C ARG A 90 -11.64 11.08 -1.35
N GLY A 91 -11.83 12.36 -1.66
CA GLY A 91 -12.83 13.24 -1.04
C GLY A 91 -12.28 14.19 0.03
N GLY A 92 -11.98 15.43 -0.36
CA GLY A 92 -11.93 16.63 0.47
C GLY A 92 -10.87 16.73 1.58
N GLY A 93 -10.04 15.71 1.78
CA GLY A 93 -8.97 15.73 2.79
C GLY A 93 -7.61 16.15 2.26
N ALA A 94 -7.36 16.02 0.95
CA ALA A 94 -6.09 16.37 0.35
C ALA A 94 -5.85 17.88 0.40
N GLU A 95 -6.88 18.66 0.08
CA GLU A 95 -6.83 20.12 0.01
C GLU A 95 -6.39 20.71 1.35
N THR A 96 -7.02 20.30 2.46
CA THR A 96 -6.66 20.75 3.82
C THR A 96 -5.21 20.42 4.18
N ILE A 97 -4.72 19.23 3.77
CA ILE A 97 -3.32 18.84 4.03
C ILE A 97 -2.36 19.68 3.20
N ILE A 98 -2.71 19.92 1.93
CA ILE A 98 -1.92 20.77 1.03
C ILE A 98 -1.88 22.20 1.57
N GLU A 99 -3.02 22.78 1.94
CA GLU A 99 -3.10 24.13 2.53
C GLU A 99 -2.25 24.25 3.79
N ARG A 100 -2.34 23.27 4.70
CA ARG A 100 -1.50 23.20 5.90
C ARG A 100 -0.01 23.17 5.55
N ALA A 101 0.38 22.33 4.60
CA ALA A 101 1.77 22.18 4.18
C ALA A 101 2.31 23.46 3.50
N LEU A 102 1.47 24.17 2.74
CA LEU A 102 1.84 25.44 2.11
C LEU A 102 1.97 26.58 3.12
N GLY A 103 1.21 26.55 4.21
CA GLY A 103 1.33 27.50 5.33
C GLY A 103 2.46 27.20 6.31
N ASP A 104 3.08 26.03 6.24
CA ASP A 104 4.16 25.61 7.14
C ASP A 104 5.52 26.16 6.65
N ILE A 105 5.99 27.20 7.33
CA ILE A 105 7.29 27.84 7.04
C ILE A 105 8.50 26.95 7.37
N THR A 106 8.29 25.88 8.14
CA THR A 106 9.36 24.95 8.54
C THR A 106 9.52 23.80 7.55
N LEU A 107 8.55 23.63 6.64
CA LEU A 107 8.56 22.56 5.65
C LEU A 107 9.70 22.74 4.65
N VAL A 108 10.56 21.73 4.54
CA VAL A 108 11.72 21.76 3.65
C VAL A 108 11.32 21.36 2.24
N TRP A 109 11.45 22.30 1.31
CA TRP A 109 11.17 22.09 -0.11
C TRP A 109 12.45 21.80 -0.90
N ARG A 110 12.42 20.71 -1.68
CA ARG A 110 13.42 20.42 -2.72
C ARG A 110 12.94 20.98 -4.05
N HIS A 111 13.87 21.38 -4.91
CA HIS A 111 13.59 21.98 -6.22
C HIS A 111 14.26 21.16 -7.33
N PRO A 112 13.70 19.99 -7.70
CA PRO A 112 14.37 19.10 -8.67
C PRO A 112 14.58 19.73 -10.05
N ARG A 113 13.74 20.68 -10.44
CA ARG A 113 13.84 21.46 -11.68
C ARG A 113 13.01 22.73 -11.59
N GLU A 114 13.19 23.64 -12.54
CA GLU A 114 12.32 24.79 -12.68
C GLU A 114 10.85 24.38 -12.80
N GLY A 115 10.00 25.14 -12.10
CA GLY A 115 8.56 24.91 -12.06
C GLY A 115 8.11 23.61 -11.40
N LYS A 116 8.99 22.92 -10.66
CA LYS A 116 8.64 21.78 -9.81
C LYS A 116 9.37 21.88 -8.47
N ARG A 117 8.60 21.81 -7.38
CA ARG A 117 9.15 21.60 -6.03
C ARG A 117 8.44 20.45 -5.33
N THR A 118 9.14 19.80 -4.43
CA THR A 118 8.65 18.63 -3.69
C THR A 118 9.00 18.74 -2.22
N ALA A 119 8.09 18.34 -1.34
CA ALA A 119 8.33 18.23 0.09
C ALA A 119 7.87 16.86 0.58
N VAL A 120 8.59 16.33 1.57
CA VAL A 120 8.23 15.11 2.29
C VAL A 120 8.07 15.47 3.75
N PHE A 121 6.98 15.04 4.36
CA PHE A 121 6.69 15.29 5.77
C PHE A 121 5.91 14.14 6.35
N GLU A 122 5.89 14.06 7.67
CA GLU A 122 5.31 12.92 8.37
C GLU A 122 4.33 13.38 9.43
N ASP A 123 3.30 12.57 9.65
CA ASP A 123 2.49 12.64 10.86
C ASP A 123 2.13 11.22 11.34
N THR A 124 1.20 11.13 12.29
CA THR A 124 0.73 9.85 12.80
C THR A 124 -0.77 9.78 12.65
N LEU A 125 -1.25 8.61 12.24
CA LEU A 125 -2.65 8.34 12.05
C LEU A 125 -3.06 7.08 12.81
N GLU A 126 -4.28 7.07 13.32
CA GLU A 126 -4.85 5.92 14.02
C GLU A 126 -5.94 5.28 13.17
N ARG A 127 -5.88 3.94 13.08
CA ARG A 127 -6.95 3.11 12.51
C ARG A 127 -7.51 2.22 13.61
N ARG A 128 -8.83 2.02 13.58
CA ARG A 128 -9.48 1.07 14.50
C ARG A 128 -9.61 -0.30 13.82
N GLY A 129 -9.02 -1.31 14.43
CA GLY A 129 -9.19 -2.71 14.06
C GLY A 129 -10.63 -3.19 14.23
N HIS A 130 -10.92 -4.37 13.70
CA HIS A 130 -12.26 -4.97 13.75
C HIS A 130 -12.73 -5.29 15.18
N ASN A 131 -11.80 -5.51 16.10
CA ASN A 131 -12.01 -5.74 17.53
C ASN A 131 -11.95 -4.45 18.36
N GLY A 132 -11.88 -3.27 17.72
CA GLY A 132 -11.76 -1.98 18.40
C GLY A 132 -10.32 -1.62 18.81
N THR A 133 -9.34 -2.50 18.58
CA THR A 133 -7.92 -2.20 18.81
C THR A 133 -7.49 -0.96 18.03
N VAL A 134 -6.81 -0.03 18.69
CA VAL A 134 -6.23 1.15 18.04
C VAL A 134 -4.88 0.78 17.47
N ILE A 135 -4.72 0.99 16.17
CA ILE A 135 -3.49 0.72 15.42
C ILE A 135 -2.92 2.07 15.03
N ARG A 136 -1.76 2.38 15.62
CA ARG A 136 -1.04 3.62 15.36
C ARG A 136 -0.11 3.40 14.17
N LEU A 137 -0.30 4.20 13.13
CA LEU A 137 0.44 4.10 11.87
C LEU A 137 1.25 5.38 11.67
N ARG A 138 2.51 5.20 11.29
CA ARG A 138 3.31 6.29 10.74
C ARG A 138 2.73 6.64 9.38
N ARG A 139 2.56 7.94 9.13
CA ARG A 139 2.06 8.46 7.86
C ARG A 139 3.15 9.31 7.21
N VAL A 140 3.57 8.91 6.02
CA VAL A 140 4.54 9.64 5.20
C VAL A 140 3.79 10.29 4.05
N LEU A 141 3.94 11.60 3.88
CA LEU A 141 3.27 12.40 2.87
C LEU A 141 4.30 13.00 1.92
N ALA A 142 4.08 12.85 0.62
CA ALA A 142 4.92 13.45 -0.41
C ALA A 142 4.08 14.42 -1.24
N LEU A 143 4.35 15.71 -1.09
CA LEU A 143 3.68 16.79 -1.81
C LEU A 143 4.55 17.23 -2.99
N THR A 144 3.97 17.27 -4.17
CA THR A 144 4.58 17.85 -5.37
C THR A 144 3.77 19.05 -5.82
N GLU A 145 4.43 20.20 -5.96
CA GLU A 145 3.90 21.37 -6.64
C GLU A 145 4.49 21.47 -8.04
N ARG A 146 3.66 21.80 -9.02
CA ARG A 146 4.08 22.16 -10.38
C ARG A 146 3.47 23.50 -10.79
N THR A 147 4.32 24.41 -11.23
CA THR A 147 3.92 25.67 -11.89
C THR A 147 4.19 25.64 -13.40
N ILE A 148 4.93 24.64 -13.88
CA ILE A 148 5.16 24.40 -15.30
C ILE A 148 4.72 22.96 -15.63
N ASP A 149 3.92 22.83 -16.68
CA ASP A 149 3.42 21.53 -17.12
C ASP A 149 4.48 20.68 -17.86
N ARG A 150 4.08 19.52 -18.37
CA ARG A 150 5.00 18.61 -19.09
C ARG A 150 5.44 19.14 -20.46
N HIS A 151 4.77 20.16 -20.99
CA HIS A 151 5.06 20.79 -22.28
C HIS A 151 5.86 22.09 -22.12
N GLY A 152 6.22 22.48 -20.89
CA GLY A 152 6.94 23.72 -20.62
C GLY A 152 6.03 24.94 -20.45
N GLN A 153 4.71 24.76 -20.45
CA GLN A 153 3.77 25.87 -20.28
C GLN A 153 3.65 26.26 -18.81
N HIS A 154 3.81 27.54 -18.50
CA HIS A 154 3.50 28.09 -17.19
C HIS A 154 2.00 28.00 -16.92
N LEU A 155 1.65 27.48 -15.74
CA LEU A 155 0.30 27.33 -15.26
C LEU A 155 -0.16 28.61 -14.56
N ILE A 156 -1.42 29.01 -14.80
CA ILE A 156 -2.05 30.14 -14.09
C ILE A 156 -2.12 29.86 -12.59
N THR A 157 -2.43 28.61 -12.23
CA THR A 157 -2.48 28.12 -10.86
C THR A 157 -1.60 26.89 -10.74
N ALA A 158 -0.80 26.84 -9.68
CA ALA A 158 0.02 25.67 -9.41
C ALA A 158 -0.86 24.41 -9.26
N LYS A 159 -0.37 23.28 -9.79
CA LYS A 159 -0.97 21.96 -9.58
C LYS A 159 -0.27 21.26 -8.44
N TYR A 160 -1.05 20.68 -7.55
CA TYR A 160 -0.56 19.93 -6.40
C TYR A 160 -0.94 18.45 -6.52
N ASP A 161 0.05 17.58 -6.35
CA ASP A 161 -0.17 16.14 -6.16
C ASP A 161 0.29 15.76 -4.76
N LEU A 162 -0.57 15.09 -4.01
CA LEU A 162 -0.25 14.55 -2.69
C LEU A 162 -0.28 13.02 -2.76
N ALA A 163 0.85 12.39 -2.44
CA ALA A 163 0.92 10.96 -2.17
C ALA A 163 0.97 10.74 -0.66
N ASP A 164 0.29 9.69 -0.20
CA ASP A 164 0.16 9.34 1.21
C ASP A 164 0.49 7.86 1.42
N PHE A 165 1.31 7.57 2.41
CA PHE A 165 1.78 6.23 2.73
C PHE A 165 1.56 5.95 4.22
N LEU A 166 0.79 4.93 4.53
CA LEU A 166 0.58 4.44 5.89
C LEU A 166 1.45 3.21 6.14
N THR A 167 2.22 3.24 7.22
CA THR A 167 3.15 2.17 7.54
C THR A 167 3.35 1.94 9.03
N THR A 168 3.78 0.74 9.39
CA THR A 168 4.27 0.40 10.73
C THR A 168 5.81 0.47 10.84
N LEU A 169 6.52 0.68 9.72
CA LEU A 169 7.98 0.81 9.69
C LEU A 169 8.45 2.03 10.49
N ASP A 170 9.33 1.77 11.45
CA ASP A 170 9.85 2.76 12.39
C ASP A 170 10.75 3.80 11.70
N ALA A 171 10.61 5.06 12.09
CA ALA A 171 11.37 6.18 11.51
C ALA A 171 12.88 6.12 11.81
N LYS A 172 13.31 5.38 12.83
CA LYS A 172 14.73 5.18 13.17
C LYS A 172 15.41 4.14 12.29
N THR A 173 14.63 3.22 11.71
CA THR A 173 15.16 2.13 10.88
C THR A 173 14.96 2.39 9.39
N VAL A 174 13.88 3.10 9.02
CA VAL A 174 13.54 3.40 7.63
C VAL A 174 13.15 4.87 7.49
N ASP A 175 13.87 5.64 6.70
CA ASP A 175 13.53 7.04 6.43
C ASP A 175 12.34 7.20 5.46
N ALA A 176 11.77 8.40 5.39
CA ALA A 176 10.57 8.67 4.59
C ALA A 176 10.79 8.42 3.08
N GLU A 177 11.96 8.79 2.57
CA GLU A 177 12.35 8.57 1.19
C GLU A 177 12.40 7.08 0.85
N THR A 178 12.91 6.25 1.76
CA THR A 178 12.93 4.80 1.61
C THR A 178 11.53 4.22 1.62
N ILE A 179 10.60 4.74 2.44
CA ILE A 179 9.18 4.33 2.38
C ILE A 179 8.58 4.58 1.00
N ILE A 180 8.83 5.77 0.44
CA ILE A 180 8.35 6.13 -0.91
C ILE A 180 8.98 5.19 -1.95
N ALA A 181 10.28 4.92 -1.87
CA ALA A 181 10.99 4.02 -2.78
C ALA A 181 10.46 2.57 -2.71
N LEU A 182 10.28 2.03 -1.50
CA LEU A 182 9.75 0.67 -1.27
C LEU A 182 8.37 0.46 -1.90
N TYR A 183 7.54 1.51 -1.91
CA TYR A 183 6.26 1.47 -2.62
C TYR A 183 6.44 1.68 -4.13
N CYS A 184 7.31 2.59 -4.60
CA CYS A 184 7.56 2.75 -6.03
C CYS A 184 8.05 1.44 -6.69
N ASP A 185 8.89 0.67 -5.99
CA ASP A 185 9.33 -0.66 -6.43
C ASP A 185 8.17 -1.65 -6.53
N HIS A 186 7.06 -1.45 -5.79
CA HIS A 186 5.86 -2.30 -5.89
C HIS A 186 5.19 -2.22 -7.26
N GLY A 187 5.39 -1.14 -8.03
CA GLY A 187 4.89 -1.03 -9.41
C GLY A 187 5.40 -2.15 -10.34
N THR A 188 6.52 -2.80 -9.99
CA THR A 188 7.00 -4.01 -10.70
C THR A 188 6.08 -5.22 -10.50
N HIS A 189 5.35 -5.30 -9.39
CA HIS A 189 4.34 -6.34 -9.15
C HIS A 189 3.04 -6.12 -9.92
N GLU A 190 2.62 -4.87 -10.16
CA GLU A 190 1.48 -4.58 -11.05
C GLU A 190 1.78 -4.97 -12.51
N GLN A 191 3.05 -4.89 -12.91
CA GLN A 191 3.51 -5.41 -14.19
C GLN A 191 3.36 -6.94 -14.25
N PHE A 192 3.76 -7.70 -13.22
CA PHE A 192 3.49 -9.15 -13.15
C PHE A 192 1.99 -9.49 -13.20
N HIS A 193 1.14 -8.67 -12.58
CA HIS A 193 -0.33 -8.81 -12.68
C HIS A 193 -0.88 -8.54 -14.08
N SER A 194 -0.17 -7.77 -14.90
CA SER A 194 -0.52 -7.50 -16.29
C SER A 194 0.06 -8.57 -17.21
N GLU A 195 1.29 -9.02 -16.98
CA GLU A 195 1.95 -10.11 -17.70
C GLU A 195 1.22 -11.45 -17.50
N LEU A 196 0.83 -11.80 -16.27
CA LEU A 196 -0.01 -12.99 -16.01
C LEU A 196 -1.39 -12.92 -16.69
N LYS A 197 -1.92 -11.73 -16.98
CA LYS A 197 -3.18 -11.57 -17.72
C LYS A 197 -2.95 -11.78 -19.22
N THR A 198 -1.85 -11.27 -19.76
CA THR A 198 -1.54 -11.31 -21.19
C THR A 198 -0.98 -12.67 -21.62
N ASP A 199 -0.08 -13.27 -20.85
CA ASP A 199 0.64 -14.49 -21.26
C ASP A 199 -0.14 -15.79 -21.05
N LEU A 200 -1.09 -15.81 -20.11
CA LEU A 200 -1.89 -17.02 -19.82
C LEU A 200 -3.26 -17.03 -20.52
N ASP A 201 -3.59 -16.06 -21.37
CA ASP A 201 -4.90 -15.88 -22.04
C ASP A 201 -6.09 -16.09 -21.08
N LEU A 202 -5.90 -15.61 -19.85
CA LEU A 202 -6.74 -15.94 -18.71
C LEU A 202 -7.97 -15.04 -18.60
N GLU A 203 -8.30 -14.27 -19.63
CA GLU A 203 -9.51 -13.44 -19.69
C GLU A 203 -10.79 -14.30 -19.66
N ARG A 204 -10.69 -15.60 -19.95
CA ARG A 204 -11.83 -16.51 -20.11
C ARG A 204 -11.68 -17.85 -19.39
N LEU A 205 -11.40 -17.84 -18.08
CA LEU A 205 -11.54 -19.08 -17.29
C LEU A 205 -13.01 -19.56 -17.31
N PRO A 206 -13.27 -20.85 -17.55
CA PRO A 206 -14.62 -21.39 -17.54
C PRO A 206 -15.20 -21.25 -16.14
N SER A 207 -16.36 -20.60 -16.07
CA SER A 207 -17.18 -20.39 -14.88
C SER A 207 -17.62 -21.76 -14.29
N GLY A 208 -16.76 -22.39 -13.50
CA GLY A 208 -17.00 -23.63 -12.77
C GLY A 208 -17.08 -23.37 -11.27
N LYS A 209 -18.12 -23.89 -10.62
CA LYS A 209 -18.58 -23.64 -9.24
C LYS A 209 -17.45 -23.44 -8.19
N PHE A 210 -17.58 -22.35 -7.43
CA PHE A 210 -16.66 -21.80 -6.41
C PHE A 210 -16.35 -22.66 -5.18
N ALA A 211 -16.85 -23.90 -5.09
CA ALA A 211 -16.77 -24.70 -3.87
C ALA A 211 -15.45 -25.48 -3.67
N ASN A 212 -14.51 -25.44 -4.63
CA ASN A 212 -13.34 -26.33 -4.63
C ASN A 212 -11.99 -25.63 -4.44
N ASN A 213 -11.93 -24.40 -3.93
CA ASN A 213 -10.67 -23.65 -3.81
C ASN A 213 -10.11 -23.56 -2.39
N ASP A 214 -10.51 -24.48 -1.50
CA ASP A 214 -9.88 -24.67 -0.19
C ASP A 214 -8.89 -25.85 -0.26
N LEU A 215 -7.61 -25.53 -0.42
CA LEU A 215 -6.46 -26.42 -0.18
C LEU A 215 -5.39 -25.70 0.67
#